data_AF-A0A922DY69-F1
#
_entry.id   AF-A0A922DY69-F1
#
_cell.length_a   1.000
_cell.length_b   1.000
_cell.length_c   1.000
_cell.angle_alpha   90.00
_cell.angle_beta   90.00
_cell.angle_gamma   90.00
#
_symmetry.space_group_name_H-M   'P 1'
#
loop_
_entity.id
_entity.type
_entity.pdbx_description
1 polymer ?
#
loop_
_entity_poly.entity_id
_entity_poly.type
_entity_poly.pdbx_seq_one_letter_code
_entity_poly.pdbx_strand_id
1 'polypeptide(L)'
;MDKPKEKEKRMLVVGVWNFAAELKLLLTALLILCSLATLLQFFPSRFTISTSDLRFCISRVVTTEMAPPTITSSALHSSLLAPPPSSPSPPPPSQPASTSLRQEDQTLDNGVIKRGFNTYGAAAYSFVTMGAYRGGLNTFAIVGIASKPLHVFAKPTYQCQWVPHLNSSEPISAVGYKILPDWGYGRVYTVVVVNCTFSQPINTDNSGGTLLLYASTSGGGDRSFNVTDTIPALTESPGSLNLALFTSKPKYDYLYCGSSLYGNLSPQRLREWIAYHVRLFGERSHFVIHDAGGIHEEMLEVLRPWMEKGFVTLQDIREQERFDGYYHNQFMVVNDCLHRYKFMAKWMFFFDVDEYIYVPPKSTIKTVLDSLSNYSQFTIEQMPMSSKLCLYEPAGRTYRYIPCVLPSALDCFFS
;
A
#
# COMPACT_ATOMS: atom_id res chain seq x y z
N MET A 1 -72.06 16.21 25.69
CA MET A 1 -71.31 14.94 25.63
C MET A 1 -69.93 15.28 25.12
N ASP A 2 -69.04 15.46 26.08
CA ASP A 2 -67.72 16.07 25.94
C ASP A 2 -66.64 15.06 25.58
N LYS A 3 -65.69 15.51 24.76
CA LYS A 3 -64.41 14.84 24.50
C LYS A 3 -63.57 14.80 25.79
N PRO A 4 -62.92 13.67 26.12
CA PRO A 4 -61.82 13.68 27.09
C PRO A 4 -60.53 14.08 26.39
N LYS A 5 -59.85 15.08 26.96
CA LYS A 5 -58.44 15.42 26.73
C LYS A 5 -57.58 14.38 27.47
N GLU A 6 -56.71 13.66 26.76
CA GLU A 6 -55.68 12.85 27.39
C GLU A 6 -54.34 13.60 27.40
N LYS A 7 -53.77 13.69 28.59
CA LYS A 7 -52.60 14.49 28.97
C LYS A 7 -51.31 13.78 28.53
N GLU A 8 -50.49 14.50 27.79
CA GLU A 8 -49.09 14.22 27.49
C GLU A 8 -48.30 13.93 28.79
N LYS A 9 -47.83 12.69 28.98
CA LYS A 9 -46.87 12.34 30.03
C LYS A 9 -45.45 12.48 29.47
N ARG A 10 -44.83 13.63 29.71
CA ARG A 10 -43.37 13.77 29.65
C ARG A 10 -42.74 12.99 30.81
N MET A 11 -42.08 11.88 30.51
CA MET A 11 -41.31 11.13 31.50
C MET A 11 -39.89 11.69 31.56
N LEU A 12 -39.72 12.74 32.37
CA LEU A 12 -38.43 13.19 32.87
C LEU A 12 -38.01 12.23 33.98
N VAL A 13 -37.17 11.24 33.67
CA VAL A 13 -36.51 10.41 34.69
C VAL A 13 -35.17 11.06 35.01
N VAL A 14 -35.22 12.13 35.81
CA VAL A 14 -34.11 12.52 36.68
C VAL A 14 -34.26 11.66 37.93
N GLY A 15 -33.59 10.50 37.94
CA GLY A 15 -33.57 9.56 39.05
C GLY A 15 -32.14 9.35 39.52
N VAL A 16 -31.68 10.22 40.41
CA VAL A 16 -30.41 10.06 41.14
C VAL A 16 -30.51 8.80 41.99
N TRP A 17 -29.93 7.70 41.51
CA TRP A 17 -29.87 6.46 42.26
C TRP A 17 -28.80 6.59 43.34
N ASN A 18 -29.23 6.66 44.59
CA ASN A 18 -28.35 6.52 45.75
C ASN A 18 -27.87 5.07 45.84
N PHE A 19 -26.87 4.73 45.04
CA PHE A 19 -26.11 3.51 45.21
C PHE A 19 -25.33 3.57 46.54
N ALA A 20 -25.20 2.41 47.21
CA ALA A 20 -24.38 2.25 48.40
C ALA A 20 -22.98 2.84 48.15
N ALA A 21 -22.38 3.46 49.18
CA ALA A 21 -21.08 4.15 49.06
C ALA A 21 -20.01 3.27 48.39
N GLU A 22 -20.02 1.97 48.67
CA GLU A 22 -19.16 0.95 48.07
C GLU A 22 -19.31 0.84 46.54
N LEU A 23 -20.54 0.87 46.03
CA LEU A 23 -20.80 0.78 44.59
C LEU A 23 -20.48 2.09 43.87
N LYS A 24 -20.69 3.24 44.53
CA LYS A 24 -20.20 4.53 44.01
C LYS A 24 -18.67 4.52 43.93
N LEU A 25 -17.98 4.00 44.95
CA LEU A 25 -16.52 3.90 44.96
C LEU A 25 -16.03 2.99 43.83
N LEU A 26 -16.67 1.83 43.64
CA LEU A 26 -16.37 0.88 42.57
C LEU A 26 -16.56 1.50 41.18
N LEU A 27 -17.71 2.14 40.94
CA LEU A 27 -18.02 2.79 39.66
C LEU A 27 -17.07 3.94 39.38
N THR A 28 -16.71 4.73 40.40
CA THR A 28 -15.75 5.83 40.25
C THR A 28 -14.35 5.30 39.94
N ALA A 29 -13.90 4.24 40.62
CA ALA A 29 -12.63 3.57 40.35
C ALA A 29 -12.58 2.99 38.93
N LEU A 30 -13.67 2.37 38.47
CA LEU A 30 -13.79 1.83 37.11
C LEU A 30 -13.73 2.94 36.06
N LEU A 31 -14.40 4.06 36.31
CA LEU A 31 -14.43 5.21 35.40
C LEU A 31 -13.05 5.88 35.31
N ILE A 32 -12.32 5.99 36.42
CA ILE A 32 -10.93 6.46 36.44
C ILE A 32 -10.01 5.49 35.68
N LEU A 33 -10.13 4.18 35.89
CA LEU A 33 -9.35 3.16 35.19
C LEU A 33 -9.57 3.19 33.68
N CYS A 34 -10.83 3.27 33.23
CA CYS A 34 -11.16 3.37 31.81
C CYS A 34 -10.69 4.69 31.20
N SER A 35 -10.77 5.80 31.94
CA SER A 35 -10.26 7.11 31.51
C SER A 35 -8.73 7.10 31.39
N LEU A 36 -8.02 6.45 32.31
CA LEU A 36 -6.56 6.32 32.25
C LEU A 36 -6.13 5.40 31.10
N ALA A 37 -6.84 4.29 30.87
CA ALA A 37 -6.58 3.37 29.76
C ALA A 37 -6.78 4.04 28.39
N THR A 38 -7.81 4.88 28.25
CA THR A 38 -8.05 5.64 27.01
C THR A 38 -7.01 6.75 26.84
N LEU A 39 -6.62 7.47 27.90
CA LEU A 39 -5.53 8.45 27.85
C LEU A 39 -4.18 7.81 27.50
N LEU A 40 -3.90 6.60 27.98
CA LEU A 40 -2.70 5.83 27.64
C LEU A 40 -2.59 5.50 26.15
N GLN A 41 -3.71 5.43 25.41
CA GLN A 41 -3.70 5.27 23.95
C GLN A 41 -3.24 6.52 23.19
N PHE A 42 -3.23 7.69 23.84
CA PHE A 42 -2.78 8.96 23.26
C PHE A 42 -1.35 9.36 23.68
N PHE A 43 -0.67 8.55 24.50
CA PHE A 43 0.75 8.76 24.81
C PHE A 43 1.66 8.17 23.71
N PRO A 44 2.76 8.85 23.33
CA PRO A 44 3.71 8.33 22.34
C PRO A 44 4.29 6.97 22.76
N SER A 45 4.23 6.02 21.84
CA SER A 45 4.56 4.59 22.00
C SER A 45 6.01 4.32 22.40
N ARG A 46 6.35 4.45 23.68
CA ARG A 46 7.58 3.87 24.24
C ARG A 46 7.37 2.90 25.40
N PHE A 47 6.13 2.70 25.87
CA PHE A 47 5.86 1.82 27.01
C PHE A 47 4.51 1.06 26.93
N THR A 48 4.10 0.58 25.75
CA THR A 48 2.98 -0.38 25.65
C THR A 48 3.52 -1.80 25.61
N ILE A 49 3.29 -2.55 26.68
CA ILE A 49 3.51 -4.00 26.77
C ILE A 49 2.57 -4.66 25.77
N SER A 50 3.11 -5.41 24.81
CA SER A 50 2.32 -6.09 23.80
C SER A 50 1.55 -7.25 24.41
N THR A 51 0.28 -7.41 24.04
CA THR A 51 -0.55 -8.59 24.38
C THR A 51 0.03 -9.91 23.83
N SER A 52 1.06 -9.84 22.98
CA SER A 52 1.87 -10.97 22.53
C SER A 52 2.77 -11.55 23.65
N ASP A 53 3.21 -10.76 24.62
CA ASP A 53 4.17 -11.19 25.66
C ASP A 53 3.49 -12.02 26.78
N LEU A 54 2.19 -11.85 26.99
CA LEU A 54 1.45 -12.59 28.03
C LEU A 54 1.18 -14.05 27.67
N ARG A 55 1.19 -14.41 26.38
CA ARG A 55 1.05 -15.80 25.93
C ARG A 55 2.33 -16.63 26.15
N PHE A 56 3.49 -15.99 26.27
CA PHE A 56 4.76 -16.69 26.45
C PHE A 56 5.01 -17.18 27.89
N CYS A 57 4.28 -16.64 28.88
CA CYS A 57 4.45 -17.02 30.29
C CYS A 57 3.60 -18.22 30.75
N ILE A 58 2.58 -18.64 29.98
CA ILE A 58 1.66 -19.71 30.40
C ILE A 58 2.13 -21.11 29.93
N SER A 59 2.98 -21.20 28.91
CA SER A 59 3.45 -22.49 28.38
C SER A 59 4.62 -23.13 29.16
N ARG A 60 5.05 -22.55 30.28
CA ARG A 60 6.22 -23.04 31.05
C ARG A 60 5.89 -23.77 32.36
N VAL A 61 4.61 -24.02 32.64
CA VAL A 61 4.16 -24.66 33.90
C VAL A 61 3.29 -25.90 33.64
N VAL A 62 3.63 -26.76 32.68
CA VAL A 62 3.15 -28.14 32.70
C VAL A 62 4.17 -29.01 31.95
N THR A 63 5.04 -29.69 32.68
CA THR A 63 5.43 -31.11 32.51
C THR A 63 6.70 -31.39 33.32
N THR A 64 6.49 -32.08 34.44
CA THR A 64 7.54 -32.70 35.26
C THR A 64 7.34 -34.23 35.16
N GLU A 65 8.46 -34.96 35.22
CA GLU A 65 8.57 -36.44 35.45
C GLU A 65 8.23 -37.35 34.24
N MET A 66 8.92 -38.45 33.91
CA MET A 66 9.96 -39.29 34.53
C MET A 66 10.62 -40.16 33.41
N ALA A 67 11.88 -40.59 33.59
CA ALA A 67 12.59 -41.59 32.75
C ALA A 67 12.32 -43.05 33.26
N PRO A 68 12.97 -44.17 32.82
CA PRO A 68 13.84 -44.55 31.66
C PRO A 68 13.38 -45.95 31.07
N PRO A 69 14.15 -46.91 30.46
CA PRO A 69 15.59 -46.96 30.09
C PRO A 69 16.00 -47.70 28.75
N THR A 70 17.30 -47.58 28.43
CA THR A 70 18.27 -48.45 27.69
C THR A 70 17.94 -49.21 26.38
N ILE A 71 18.89 -49.19 25.42
CA ILE A 71 19.61 -50.38 24.87
C ILE A 71 20.83 -49.92 24.01
N THR A 72 21.93 -50.65 24.20
CA THR A 72 23.26 -50.68 23.55
C THR A 72 23.19 -51.15 22.07
N SER A 73 24.05 -50.78 21.12
CA SER A 73 25.43 -51.29 20.94
C SER A 73 26.00 -50.94 19.53
N SER A 74 27.29 -50.53 19.52
CA SER A 74 28.41 -50.83 18.57
C SER A 74 28.25 -50.87 17.02
N ALA A 75 28.84 -49.86 16.36
CA ALA A 75 30.15 -49.85 15.68
C ALA A 75 30.63 -50.92 14.64
N LEU A 76 31.07 -50.35 13.50
CA LEU A 76 32.30 -50.57 12.69
C LEU A 76 32.43 -51.73 11.68
N HIS A 77 32.76 -51.37 10.43
CA HIS A 77 33.99 -51.69 9.63
C HIS A 77 33.74 -51.34 8.14
N SER A 78 34.67 -51.18 7.20
CA SER A 78 36.06 -50.66 7.07
C SER A 78 36.43 -50.81 5.58
N SER A 79 37.50 -50.12 5.14
CA SER A 79 38.31 -50.31 3.90
C SER A 79 37.74 -49.76 2.58
N LEU A 80 38.34 -48.74 1.94
CA LEU A 80 39.64 -48.60 1.24
C LEU A 80 39.74 -49.39 -0.07
N LEU A 81 39.89 -48.68 -1.20
CA LEU A 81 40.87 -48.92 -2.28
C LEU A 81 40.69 -47.90 -3.45
N ALA A 82 41.77 -47.25 -3.85
CA ALA A 82 41.98 -46.55 -5.14
C ALA A 82 42.88 -47.46 -6.04
N PRO A 83 43.38 -47.11 -7.26
CA PRO A 83 43.38 -45.87 -8.09
C PRO A 83 43.11 -46.22 -9.62
N PRO A 84 43.64 -45.61 -10.74
CA PRO A 84 44.45 -44.38 -11.00
C PRO A 84 43.93 -43.57 -12.27
N PRO A 85 44.69 -42.72 -13.04
CA PRO A 85 44.18 -41.42 -13.53
C PRO A 85 44.07 -41.26 -15.08
N SER A 86 43.43 -40.18 -15.56
CA SER A 86 43.59 -39.67 -16.94
C SER A 86 43.42 -38.14 -17.04
N SER A 87 44.06 -37.57 -18.05
CA SER A 87 44.42 -36.17 -18.36
C SER A 87 43.26 -35.16 -18.58
N PRO A 88 43.52 -33.83 -18.56
CA PRO A 88 42.47 -32.81 -18.43
C PRO A 88 41.86 -32.33 -19.78
N SER A 89 40.59 -31.97 -19.72
CA SER A 89 39.81 -31.27 -20.77
C SER A 89 39.55 -29.79 -20.36
N PRO A 90 39.13 -28.89 -21.27
CA PRO A 90 39.18 -27.43 -21.08
C PRO A 90 38.17 -26.90 -20.05
N PRO A 91 38.40 -25.69 -19.47
CA PRO A 91 37.54 -25.16 -18.42
C PRO A 91 36.15 -24.80 -18.96
N PRO A 92 35.06 -25.16 -18.27
CA PRO A 92 33.73 -24.62 -18.54
C PRO A 92 33.64 -23.13 -18.17
N PRO A 93 32.67 -22.39 -18.73
CA PRO A 93 32.46 -20.97 -18.43
C PRO A 93 32.15 -20.79 -16.94
N SER A 94 32.79 -19.78 -16.35
CA SER A 94 32.68 -19.40 -14.94
C SER A 94 31.23 -19.19 -14.52
N GLN A 95 30.69 -20.12 -13.72
CA GLN A 95 29.52 -19.87 -12.89
C GLN A 95 29.89 -18.84 -11.80
N PRO A 96 28.95 -17.98 -11.36
CA PRO A 96 29.19 -17.10 -10.22
C PRO A 96 29.41 -17.97 -8.98
N ALA A 97 30.53 -17.75 -8.30
CA ALA A 97 30.87 -18.41 -7.07
C ALA A 97 29.86 -18.03 -5.96
N SER A 98 28.80 -18.83 -5.80
CA SER A 98 28.07 -18.90 -4.54
C SER A 98 28.59 -20.12 -3.77
N THR A 99 29.79 -20.02 -3.22
CA THR A 99 30.21 -20.92 -2.13
C THR A 99 29.36 -20.55 -0.92
N SER A 100 28.15 -21.11 -0.82
CA SER A 100 27.42 -21.13 0.44
C SER A 100 28.29 -21.91 1.43
N LEU A 101 28.91 -21.22 2.38
CA LEU A 101 29.61 -21.88 3.48
C LEU A 101 28.56 -22.66 4.26
N ARG A 102 28.51 -23.97 4.04
CA ARG A 102 27.60 -24.86 4.74
C ARG A 102 27.93 -24.78 6.23
N GLN A 103 27.02 -24.25 7.03
CA GLN A 103 27.15 -24.24 8.48
C GLN A 103 26.89 -25.65 9.01
N GLU A 104 27.92 -26.22 9.61
CA GLU A 104 27.85 -27.47 10.37
C GLU A 104 27.48 -27.19 11.83
N ASP A 105 26.97 -28.21 12.52
CA ASP A 105 26.68 -28.14 13.94
C ASP A 105 28.00 -28.01 14.74
N GLN A 106 28.04 -27.12 15.74
CA GLN A 106 29.22 -26.88 16.58
C GLN A 106 28.91 -27.14 18.05
N THR A 107 29.75 -27.94 18.70
CA THR A 107 29.67 -28.15 20.17
C THR A 107 30.46 -27.05 20.87
N LEU A 108 29.80 -26.29 21.75
CA LEU A 108 30.40 -25.24 22.58
C LEU A 108 31.06 -25.84 23.82
N ASP A 109 31.97 -25.08 24.46
CA ASP A 109 32.76 -25.53 25.62
C ASP A 109 31.91 -26.00 26.82
N ASN A 110 30.66 -25.53 26.92
CA ASN A 110 29.69 -25.93 27.94
C ASN A 110 28.83 -27.16 27.55
N GLY A 111 29.16 -27.84 26.46
CA GLY A 111 28.43 -28.99 25.92
C GLY A 111 27.17 -28.64 25.13
N VAL A 112 26.83 -27.36 24.95
CA VAL A 112 25.69 -26.94 24.14
C VAL A 112 25.99 -27.10 22.66
N ILE A 113 25.10 -27.75 21.91
CA ILE A 113 25.21 -27.91 20.46
C ILE A 113 24.55 -26.72 19.78
N LYS A 114 25.34 -25.87 19.12
CA LYS A 114 24.86 -24.82 18.22
C LYS A 114 24.54 -25.43 16.86
N ARG A 115 23.27 -25.42 16.47
CA ARG A 115 22.83 -25.96 15.18
C ARG A 115 23.20 -25.02 14.02
N GLY A 116 23.68 -25.59 12.91
CA GLY A 116 23.96 -24.86 11.68
C GLY A 116 22.70 -24.64 10.84
N PHE A 117 22.45 -23.41 10.39
CA PHE A 117 21.30 -23.07 9.54
C PHE A 117 21.80 -22.81 8.12
N ASN A 118 21.43 -23.69 7.20
CA ASN A 118 21.85 -23.62 5.80
C ASN A 118 20.70 -23.07 4.94
N THR A 119 20.88 -21.87 4.38
CA THR A 119 19.88 -21.20 3.54
C THR A 119 20.08 -21.54 2.07
N TYR A 120 18.98 -21.63 1.31
CA TYR A 120 19.01 -21.89 -0.13
C TYR A 120 18.05 -20.94 -0.85
N GLY A 121 18.54 -20.25 -1.88
CA GLY A 121 17.75 -19.37 -2.74
C GLY A 121 17.27 -18.06 -2.09
N ALA A 122 16.46 -17.31 -2.84
CA ALA A 122 15.77 -16.11 -2.37
C ALA A 122 14.25 -16.32 -2.46
N ALA A 123 13.51 -16.08 -1.38
CA ALA A 123 12.07 -16.34 -1.33
C ALA A 123 11.21 -15.25 -2.01
N ALA A 124 11.72 -14.02 -2.10
CA ALA A 124 11.02 -12.87 -2.66
C ALA A 124 12.03 -11.85 -3.20
N TYR A 125 11.60 -11.04 -4.18
CA TYR A 125 12.43 -9.97 -4.73
C TYR A 125 12.69 -8.87 -3.69
N SER A 126 13.89 -8.29 -3.73
CA SER A 126 14.26 -7.13 -2.89
C SER A 126 13.42 -5.91 -3.23
N PHE A 127 13.13 -5.71 -4.51
CA PHE A 127 12.28 -4.65 -5.03
C PHE A 127 11.75 -5.02 -6.42
N VAL A 128 10.48 -4.74 -6.66
CA VAL A 128 9.81 -4.85 -7.96
C VAL A 128 9.29 -3.46 -8.30
N THR A 129 9.76 -2.89 -9.40
CA THR A 129 9.44 -1.52 -9.80
C THR A 129 8.15 -1.49 -10.60
N MET A 130 7.22 -0.60 -10.23
CA MET A 130 6.06 -0.23 -11.05
C MET A 130 6.37 0.98 -11.92
N GLY A 131 7.02 1.99 -11.34
CA GLY A 131 7.40 3.21 -12.06
C GLY A 131 8.32 4.11 -11.25
N ALA A 132 8.96 5.06 -11.94
CA ALA A 132 9.78 6.09 -11.33
C ALA A 132 9.49 7.45 -11.97
N TYR A 133 9.43 8.49 -11.14
CA TYR A 133 8.86 9.77 -11.52
C TYR A 133 9.67 10.92 -10.95
N ARG A 134 9.96 11.91 -11.78
CA ARG A 134 10.59 13.15 -11.33
C ARG A 134 9.60 13.96 -10.48
N GLY A 135 9.99 14.26 -9.26
CA GLY A 135 9.24 15.05 -8.30
C GLY A 135 9.58 16.54 -8.28
N GLY A 136 10.60 16.95 -9.05
CA GLY A 136 11.12 18.31 -9.11
C GLY A 136 12.51 18.33 -9.78
N LEU A 137 13.25 19.43 -9.61
CA LEU A 137 14.59 19.56 -10.21
C LEU A 137 15.63 18.60 -9.62
N ASN A 138 15.48 18.24 -8.35
CA ASN A 138 16.42 17.41 -7.60
C ASN A 138 15.74 16.25 -6.86
N THR A 139 14.47 15.97 -7.12
CA THR A 139 13.72 14.93 -6.41
C THR A 139 13.11 13.92 -7.38
N PHE A 140 13.10 12.65 -6.96
CA PHE A 140 12.50 11.54 -7.69
C PHE A 140 11.77 10.62 -6.73
N ALA A 141 10.69 9.99 -7.19
CA ALA A 141 9.96 8.96 -6.47
C ALA A 141 9.98 7.67 -7.29
N ILE A 142 10.41 6.57 -6.70
CA ILE A 142 10.39 5.23 -7.29
C ILE A 142 9.33 4.43 -6.55
N VAL A 143 8.28 4.03 -7.26
CA VAL A 143 7.13 3.31 -6.73
C VAL A 143 7.27 1.84 -7.11
N GLY A 144 7.08 0.98 -6.11
CA GLY A 144 7.13 -0.46 -6.31
C GLY A 144 6.63 -1.23 -5.10
N ILE A 145 6.94 -2.51 -5.10
CA ILE A 145 6.70 -3.43 -3.99
C ILE A 145 7.99 -4.15 -3.62
N ALA A 146 8.14 -4.51 -2.35
CA ALA A 146 9.30 -5.21 -1.84
C ALA A 146 8.87 -6.33 -0.89
N SER A 147 9.76 -7.30 -0.67
CA SER A 147 9.53 -8.37 0.31
C SER A 147 9.18 -7.78 1.70
N LYS A 148 7.97 -8.07 2.20
CA LYS A 148 7.54 -7.64 3.54
C LYS A 148 8.45 -8.21 4.63
N PRO A 149 8.87 -9.49 4.62
CA PRO A 149 9.83 -10.02 5.59
C PRO A 149 11.13 -9.21 5.67
N LEU A 150 11.69 -8.76 4.53
CA LEU A 150 12.88 -7.88 4.56
C LEU A 150 12.58 -6.60 5.35
N HIS A 151 11.45 -5.97 5.09
CA HIS A 151 11.07 -4.74 5.78
C HIS A 151 10.82 -4.90 7.29
N VAL A 152 10.28 -6.05 7.70
CA VAL A 152 9.99 -6.35 9.12
C VAL A 152 11.26 -6.75 9.88
N PHE A 153 12.09 -7.63 9.32
CA PHE A 153 13.18 -8.28 10.07
C PHE A 153 14.58 -7.74 9.74
N ALA A 154 14.79 -7.24 8.52
CA ALA A 154 16.12 -6.88 8.01
C ALA A 154 16.38 -5.38 7.90
N LYS A 155 15.31 -4.57 7.85
CA LYS A 155 15.38 -3.10 7.71
C LYS A 155 16.23 -2.68 6.49
N PRO A 156 15.83 -3.05 5.26
CA PRO A 156 16.59 -2.73 4.05
C PRO A 156 16.80 -1.23 3.89
N THR A 157 17.88 -0.88 3.21
CA THR A 157 18.28 0.50 2.90
C THR A 157 18.27 0.72 1.40
N TYR A 158 18.04 1.96 1.01
CA TYR A 158 17.97 2.36 -0.39
C TYR A 158 18.92 3.54 -0.62
N GLN A 159 19.69 3.49 -1.69
CA GLN A 159 20.52 4.59 -2.16
C GLN A 159 20.19 4.86 -3.62
N CYS A 160 20.07 6.13 -3.97
CA CYS A 160 19.82 6.56 -5.34
C CYS A 160 21.10 7.15 -5.93
N GLN A 161 21.33 6.91 -7.21
CA GLN A 161 22.44 7.52 -7.93
C GLN A 161 21.97 7.98 -9.30
N TRP A 162 22.28 9.23 -9.65
CA TRP A 162 22.14 9.71 -11.00
C TRP A 162 23.44 9.50 -11.76
N VAL A 163 23.37 8.79 -12.88
CA VAL A 163 24.49 8.57 -13.81
C VAL A 163 24.21 9.37 -15.08
N PRO A 164 24.94 10.48 -15.33
CA PRO A 164 24.81 11.25 -16.57
C PRO A 164 25.10 10.40 -17.81
N HIS A 165 24.41 10.65 -18.92
CA HIS A 165 24.64 9.93 -20.17
C HIS A 165 26.02 10.24 -20.77
N LEU A 166 26.47 11.48 -20.60
CA LEU A 166 27.82 11.90 -20.96
C LEU A 166 28.78 11.54 -19.84
N ASN A 167 29.76 10.66 -20.15
CA ASN A 167 30.81 10.21 -19.22
C ASN A 167 31.73 11.34 -18.68
N SER A 168 31.50 12.59 -19.03
CA SER A 168 32.26 13.76 -18.56
C SER A 168 31.89 14.22 -17.16
N SER A 169 30.75 13.76 -16.61
CA SER A 169 30.25 14.20 -15.31
C SER A 169 30.17 13.03 -14.33
N GLU A 170 30.66 13.24 -13.10
CA GLU A 170 30.64 12.21 -12.08
C GLU A 170 29.20 11.86 -11.65
N PRO A 171 28.91 10.59 -11.34
CA PRO A 171 27.63 10.19 -10.77
C PRO A 171 27.37 10.88 -9.43
N ILE A 172 26.12 11.32 -9.22
CA ILE A 172 25.71 12.01 -7.99
C ILE A 172 24.86 11.03 -7.19
N SER A 173 25.12 10.88 -5.89
CA SER A 173 24.34 9.99 -5.01
C SER A 173 23.47 10.76 -4.02
N ALA A 174 22.38 10.11 -3.61
CA ALA A 174 21.48 10.56 -2.56
C ALA A 174 20.98 9.37 -1.74
N VAL A 175 20.66 9.61 -0.46
CA VAL A 175 19.98 8.61 0.37
C VAL A 175 18.54 8.46 -0.12
N GLY A 176 18.10 7.22 -0.34
CA GLY A 176 16.71 6.91 -0.67
C GLY A 176 15.86 6.80 0.60
N TYR A 177 14.96 7.75 0.80
CA TYR A 177 14.01 7.71 1.91
C TYR A 177 12.83 6.80 1.57
N LYS A 178 12.67 5.69 2.30
CA LYS A 178 11.56 4.76 2.08
C LYS A 178 10.30 5.20 2.81
N ILE A 179 9.16 5.07 2.12
CA ILE A 179 7.82 5.31 2.63
C ILE A 179 7.02 4.01 2.42
N LEU A 180 6.27 3.58 3.43
CA LEU A 180 5.41 2.39 3.39
C LEU A 180 3.94 2.82 3.45
N PRO A 181 3.32 3.10 2.29
CA PRO A 181 1.97 3.67 2.25
C PRO A 181 0.87 2.65 2.55
N ASP A 182 1.19 1.36 2.64
CA ASP A 182 0.20 0.31 2.91
C ASP A 182 -0.08 0.08 4.40
N TRP A 183 0.54 0.86 5.30
CA TRP A 183 0.38 0.76 6.76
C TRP A 183 0.51 -0.67 7.33
N GLY A 184 1.30 -1.53 6.69
CA GLY A 184 1.52 -2.91 7.12
C GLY A 184 0.47 -3.92 6.63
N TYR A 185 -0.50 -3.50 5.82
CA TYR A 185 -1.49 -4.39 5.19
C TYR A 185 -0.89 -5.32 4.13
N GLY A 186 0.32 -5.05 3.62
CA GLY A 186 1.01 -5.91 2.67
C GLY A 186 1.06 -7.38 3.11
N ARG A 187 1.20 -8.30 2.15
CA ARG A 187 1.25 -9.75 2.40
C ARG A 187 2.68 -10.27 2.25
N VAL A 188 2.97 -11.08 1.23
CA VAL A 188 4.35 -11.43 0.87
C VAL A 188 5.11 -10.17 0.46
N TYR A 189 4.43 -9.29 -0.26
CA TYR A 189 4.93 -8.00 -0.70
C TYR A 189 4.25 -6.84 0.04
N THR A 190 5.03 -5.81 0.35
CA THR A 190 4.58 -4.52 0.91
C THR A 190 4.91 -3.41 -0.09
N VAL A 191 4.09 -2.36 -0.11
CA VAL A 191 4.32 -1.23 -1.02
C VAL A 191 5.45 -0.38 -0.48
N VAL A 192 6.34 0.04 -1.37
CA VAL A 192 7.47 0.90 -1.04
C VAL A 192 7.54 2.03 -2.06
N VAL A 193 7.52 3.26 -1.55
CA VAL A 193 7.89 4.45 -2.33
C VAL A 193 9.26 4.91 -1.84
N VAL A 194 10.25 4.91 -2.72
CA VAL A 194 11.59 5.44 -2.43
C VAL A 194 11.66 6.87 -2.95
N ASN A 195 11.77 7.83 -2.05
CA ASN A 195 11.98 9.24 -2.37
C ASN A 195 13.48 9.56 -2.37
N CYS A 196 14.01 9.92 -3.52
CA CYS A 196 15.39 10.33 -3.73
C CYS A 196 15.46 11.85 -3.81
N THR A 197 16.12 12.50 -2.85
CA THR A 197 16.36 13.96 -2.88
C THR A 197 17.85 14.22 -2.97
N PHE A 198 18.30 14.74 -4.12
CA PHE A 198 19.68 15.11 -4.37
C PHE A 198 20.00 16.48 -3.79
N SER A 199 21.25 16.70 -3.38
CA SER A 199 21.74 17.97 -2.84
C SER A 199 21.72 19.10 -3.87
N GLN A 200 21.67 18.77 -5.16
CA GLN A 200 21.66 19.72 -6.26
C GLN A 200 20.66 19.29 -7.35
N PRO A 201 20.19 20.24 -8.18
CA PRO A 201 19.43 19.93 -9.39
C PRO A 201 20.13 18.89 -10.28
N ILE A 202 19.36 17.97 -10.84
CA ILE A 202 19.83 16.84 -11.64
C ILE A 202 19.41 17.00 -13.09
N ASN A 203 20.36 16.78 -14.02
CA ASN A 203 20.17 16.86 -15.47
C ASN A 203 19.76 18.28 -15.95
N THR A 204 20.39 19.32 -15.39
CA THR A 204 20.05 20.73 -15.69
C THR A 204 20.43 21.17 -17.10
N ASP A 205 21.45 20.56 -17.67
CA ASP A 205 21.89 20.72 -19.05
C ASP A 205 21.03 19.93 -20.05
N ASN A 206 20.08 19.11 -19.54
CA ASN A 206 19.19 18.26 -20.32
C ASN A 206 19.96 17.30 -21.25
N SER A 207 21.17 16.88 -20.86
CA SER A 207 22.00 15.94 -21.63
C SER A 207 21.57 14.49 -21.45
N GLY A 208 20.67 14.21 -20.52
CA GLY A 208 20.14 12.88 -20.25
C GLY A 208 20.96 12.09 -19.23
N GLY A 209 20.42 10.96 -18.79
CA GLY A 209 21.05 10.10 -17.81
C GLY A 209 20.08 9.10 -17.19
N THR A 210 20.60 8.29 -16.29
CA THR A 210 19.86 7.19 -15.66
C THR A 210 19.90 7.33 -14.14
N LEU A 211 18.73 7.25 -13.53
CA LEU A 211 18.55 7.06 -12.08
C LEU A 211 18.69 5.57 -11.76
N LEU A 212 19.71 5.22 -11.02
CA LEU A 212 19.91 3.90 -10.42
C LEU A 212 19.41 3.88 -8.98
N LEU A 213 18.73 2.81 -8.61
CA LEU A 213 18.37 2.48 -7.24
C LEU A 213 19.20 1.28 -6.78
N TYR A 214 19.95 1.48 -5.70
CA TYR A 214 20.64 0.43 -4.97
C TYR A 214 19.76 -0.01 -3.80
N ALA A 215 19.20 -1.21 -3.90
CA ALA A 215 18.35 -1.80 -2.88
C ALA A 215 19.16 -2.82 -2.07
N SER A 216 19.59 -2.44 -0.86
CA SER A 216 20.40 -3.27 0.01
C SER A 216 19.55 -4.01 1.03
N THR A 217 19.69 -5.33 1.06
CA THR A 217 18.98 -6.21 2.00
C THR A 217 19.44 -6.04 3.45
N SER A 218 20.55 -5.33 3.69
CA SER A 218 21.11 -5.07 5.03
C SER A 218 21.33 -6.36 5.85
N GLY A 219 21.74 -7.44 5.17
CA GLY A 219 21.96 -8.75 5.79
C GLY A 219 20.67 -9.53 6.10
N GLY A 220 19.56 -9.18 5.44
CA GLY A 220 18.24 -9.75 5.69
C GLY A 220 18.03 -11.21 5.29
N GLY A 221 18.85 -11.73 4.38
CA GLY A 221 18.87 -13.15 4.01
C GLY A 221 19.89 -13.94 4.83
N ASP A 222 21.09 -13.36 5.00
CA ASP A 222 22.17 -13.88 5.82
C ASP A 222 22.97 -12.68 6.33
N ARG A 223 23.21 -12.62 7.65
CA ARG A 223 23.99 -11.53 8.25
C ARG A 223 25.42 -11.47 7.73
N SER A 224 25.91 -12.57 7.15
CA SER A 224 27.23 -12.70 6.56
C SER A 224 27.30 -12.11 5.15
N PHE A 225 26.16 -11.89 4.48
CA PHE A 225 26.10 -11.40 3.11
C PHE A 225 25.16 -10.20 2.99
N ASN A 226 25.73 -9.03 2.72
CA ASN A 226 24.93 -7.86 2.38
C ASN A 226 24.69 -7.82 0.85
N VAL A 227 23.58 -8.39 0.41
CA VAL A 227 23.19 -8.36 -1.00
C VAL A 227 22.60 -7.00 -1.34
N THR A 228 23.08 -6.39 -2.42
CA THR A 228 22.60 -5.10 -2.94
C THR A 228 22.29 -5.24 -4.42
N ASP A 229 21.01 -5.08 -4.77
CA ASP A 229 20.56 -5.07 -6.15
C ASP A 229 20.69 -3.68 -6.75
N THR A 230 21.09 -3.61 -8.02
CA THR A 230 21.16 -2.35 -8.79
C THR A 230 20.04 -2.32 -9.82
N ILE A 231 19.15 -1.34 -9.71
CA ILE A 231 17.92 -1.26 -10.50
C ILE A 231 17.95 0.04 -11.32
N PRO A 232 17.92 -0.01 -12.66
CA PRO A 232 17.76 1.18 -13.49
C PRO A 232 16.31 1.67 -13.41
N ALA A 233 16.04 2.61 -12.52
CA ALA A 233 14.68 3.04 -12.17
C ALA A 233 14.06 3.99 -13.19
N LEU A 234 14.82 4.95 -13.70
CA LEU A 234 14.37 5.94 -14.70
C LEU A 234 15.52 6.29 -15.63
N THR A 235 15.26 6.41 -16.93
CA THR A 235 16.23 6.99 -17.88
C THR A 235 15.61 8.19 -18.58
N GLU A 236 16.29 9.32 -18.55
CA GLU A 236 15.94 10.52 -19.30
C GLU A 236 16.83 10.60 -20.54
N SER A 237 16.21 10.73 -21.71
CA SER A 237 16.94 10.94 -22.97
C SER A 237 17.40 12.40 -23.09
N PRO A 238 18.45 12.69 -23.87
CA PRO A 238 18.84 14.07 -24.14
C PRO A 238 17.64 14.89 -24.65
N GLY A 239 17.42 16.08 -24.10
CA GLY A 239 16.30 16.95 -24.47
C GLY A 239 14.94 16.58 -23.88
N SER A 240 14.80 15.44 -23.18
CA SER A 240 13.48 14.98 -22.69
C SER A 240 12.98 15.69 -21.43
N LEU A 241 13.87 16.36 -20.68
CA LEU A 241 13.49 17.06 -19.46
C LEU A 241 12.65 18.31 -19.78
N ASN A 242 11.38 18.28 -19.41
CA ASN A 242 10.47 19.41 -19.57
C ASN A 242 10.21 20.11 -18.22
N LEU A 243 10.95 21.19 -17.96
CA LEU A 243 10.82 21.97 -16.72
C LEU A 243 9.52 22.78 -16.64
N ALA A 244 8.89 23.08 -17.78
CA ALA A 244 7.61 23.79 -17.79
C ALA A 244 6.51 22.97 -17.11
N LEU A 245 6.67 21.65 -16.98
CA LEU A 245 5.72 20.80 -16.25
C LEU A 245 5.53 21.24 -14.79
N PHE A 246 6.56 21.81 -14.15
CA PHE A 246 6.49 22.21 -12.74
C PHE A 246 5.91 23.61 -12.52
N THR A 247 5.83 24.44 -13.56
CA THR A 247 5.44 25.85 -13.46
C THR A 247 4.23 26.21 -14.31
N SER A 248 3.95 25.45 -15.37
CA SER A 248 2.81 25.67 -16.24
C SER A 248 1.49 25.35 -15.55
N LYS A 249 0.42 25.96 -16.06
CA LYS A 249 -0.94 25.61 -15.62
C LYS A 249 -1.17 24.11 -15.88
N PRO A 250 -1.63 23.33 -14.89
CA PRO A 250 -1.93 21.91 -15.08
C PRO A 250 -2.88 21.67 -16.25
N LYS A 251 -2.65 20.57 -16.96
CA LYS A 251 -3.47 20.14 -18.10
C LYS A 251 -4.93 19.94 -17.69
N TYR A 252 -5.12 19.29 -16.55
CA TYR A 252 -6.43 18.96 -15.98
C TYR A 252 -6.71 19.80 -14.74
N ASP A 253 -7.98 20.12 -14.51
CA ASP A 253 -8.41 20.71 -13.25
C ASP A 253 -8.68 19.62 -12.21
N TYR A 254 -9.22 18.48 -12.67
CA TYR A 254 -9.53 17.33 -11.83
C TYR A 254 -9.03 16.05 -12.50
N LEU A 255 -8.39 15.19 -11.72
CA LEU A 255 -7.95 13.89 -12.22
C LEU A 255 -8.32 12.80 -11.22
N TYR A 256 -8.89 11.72 -11.73
CA TYR A 256 -9.25 10.55 -10.96
C TYR A 256 -8.18 9.46 -11.10
N CYS A 257 -7.66 8.99 -9.98
CA CYS A 257 -6.77 7.84 -9.89
C CYS A 257 -7.48 6.72 -9.14
N GLY A 258 -8.02 5.76 -9.89
CA GLY A 258 -8.78 4.65 -9.30
C GLY A 258 -7.91 3.53 -8.75
N SER A 259 -8.46 2.82 -7.78
CA SER A 259 -7.96 1.51 -7.33
C SER A 259 -7.98 0.48 -8.47
N SER A 260 -7.30 -0.64 -8.26
CA SER A 260 -7.30 -1.77 -9.19
C SER A 260 -8.72 -2.30 -9.42
N LEU A 261 -9.14 -2.40 -10.68
CA LEU A 261 -10.44 -2.97 -11.06
C LEU A 261 -10.30 -4.46 -11.36
N TYR A 262 -11.05 -5.27 -10.62
CA TYR A 262 -10.99 -6.74 -10.69
C TYR A 262 -12.39 -7.35 -10.55
N GLY A 263 -12.50 -8.64 -10.86
CA GLY A 263 -13.76 -9.39 -10.72
C GLY A 263 -14.81 -9.03 -11.79
N ASN A 264 -16.08 -9.27 -11.47
CA ASN A 264 -17.18 -9.12 -12.42
C ASN A 264 -17.92 -7.79 -12.22
N LEU A 265 -17.32 -6.70 -12.71
CA LEU A 265 -17.88 -5.35 -12.65
C LEU A 265 -19.03 -5.20 -13.65
N SER A 266 -20.03 -4.37 -13.32
CA SER A 266 -21.18 -4.13 -14.20
C SER A 266 -20.85 -3.04 -15.23
N PRO A 267 -20.93 -3.32 -16.55
CA PRO A 267 -20.76 -2.31 -17.60
C PRO A 267 -21.73 -1.15 -17.47
N GLN A 268 -22.98 -1.45 -17.08
CA GLN A 268 -23.99 -0.42 -16.85
C GLN A 268 -23.58 0.54 -15.73
N ARG A 269 -23.13 0.02 -14.59
CA ARG A 269 -22.74 0.85 -13.44
C ARG A 269 -21.53 1.71 -13.79
N LEU A 270 -20.53 1.15 -14.45
CA LEU A 270 -19.36 1.92 -14.87
C LEU A 270 -19.75 3.02 -15.87
N ARG A 271 -20.66 2.74 -16.81
CA ARG A 271 -21.17 3.73 -17.78
C ARG A 271 -21.84 4.91 -17.08
N GLU A 272 -22.65 4.64 -16.07
CA GLU A 272 -23.33 5.67 -15.28
C GLU A 272 -22.33 6.47 -14.45
N TRP A 273 -21.40 5.78 -13.78
CA TRP A 273 -20.38 6.38 -12.95
C TRP A 273 -19.46 7.33 -13.73
N ILE A 274 -18.93 6.90 -14.88
CA ILE A 274 -18.02 7.73 -15.69
C ILE A 274 -18.77 8.94 -16.27
N ALA A 275 -20.01 8.75 -16.75
CA ALA A 275 -20.81 9.84 -17.31
C ALA A 275 -21.13 10.90 -16.25
N TYR A 276 -21.49 10.46 -15.04
CA TYR A 276 -21.74 11.35 -13.90
C TYR A 276 -20.50 12.15 -13.54
N HIS A 277 -19.35 11.50 -13.36
CA HIS A 277 -18.14 12.19 -12.89
C HIS A 277 -17.51 13.08 -13.97
N VAL A 278 -17.58 12.70 -15.26
CA VAL A 278 -17.17 13.60 -16.36
C VAL A 278 -18.05 14.85 -16.36
N ARG A 279 -19.36 14.71 -16.15
CA ARG A 279 -20.28 15.86 -16.07
C ARG A 279 -20.04 16.74 -14.85
N LEU A 280 -19.69 16.15 -13.71
CA LEU A 280 -19.40 16.83 -12.45
C LEU A 280 -18.08 17.61 -12.52
N PHE A 281 -17.02 16.97 -13.00
CA PHE A 281 -15.68 17.54 -13.10
C PHE A 281 -15.49 18.44 -14.34
N GLY A 282 -16.26 18.23 -15.40
CA GLY A 282 -16.22 19.04 -16.60
C GLY A 282 -15.13 18.63 -17.60
N GLU A 283 -14.94 19.45 -18.64
CA GLU A 283 -14.14 19.09 -19.82
C GLU A 283 -12.63 18.95 -19.55
N ARG A 284 -12.12 19.63 -18.54
CA ARG A 284 -10.70 19.54 -18.11
C ARG A 284 -10.51 18.44 -17.05
N SER A 285 -11.24 17.34 -17.17
CA SER A 285 -11.12 16.17 -16.31
C SER A 285 -10.43 15.00 -16.99
N HIS A 286 -9.81 14.13 -16.21
CA HIS A 286 -9.22 12.90 -16.72
C HIS A 286 -9.34 11.76 -15.72
N PHE A 287 -9.50 10.53 -16.22
CA PHE A 287 -9.75 9.34 -15.44
C PHE A 287 -8.73 8.27 -15.80
N VAL A 288 -7.95 7.85 -14.82
CA VAL A 288 -6.99 6.76 -14.98
C VAL A 288 -7.60 5.51 -14.37
N ILE A 289 -7.87 4.53 -15.22
CA ILE A 289 -8.50 3.26 -14.88
C ILE A 289 -7.43 2.17 -14.95
N HIS A 290 -7.34 1.34 -13.91
CA HIS A 290 -6.34 0.27 -13.83
C HIS A 290 -7.04 -1.09 -13.88
N ASP A 291 -6.79 -1.86 -14.94
CA ASP A 291 -7.33 -3.20 -15.13
C ASP A 291 -6.46 -4.25 -14.45
N ALA A 292 -6.97 -4.83 -13.37
CA ALA A 292 -6.42 -6.00 -12.69
C ALA A 292 -7.24 -7.28 -13.00
N GLY A 293 -7.81 -7.35 -14.20
CA GLY A 293 -8.64 -8.47 -14.67
C GLY A 293 -10.14 -8.22 -14.51
N GLY A 294 -10.55 -6.98 -14.25
CA GLY A 294 -11.96 -6.57 -14.15
C GLY A 294 -12.54 -5.98 -15.42
N ILE A 295 -11.71 -5.65 -16.42
CA ILE A 295 -12.15 -5.07 -17.70
C ILE A 295 -12.30 -6.17 -18.75
N HIS A 296 -13.49 -6.74 -18.84
CA HIS A 296 -13.89 -7.63 -19.94
C HIS A 296 -14.42 -6.85 -21.16
N GLU A 297 -14.74 -7.53 -22.27
CA GLU A 297 -15.08 -6.89 -23.56
C GLU A 297 -16.19 -5.83 -23.43
N GLU A 298 -17.31 -6.15 -22.79
CA GLU A 298 -18.41 -5.16 -22.59
C GLU A 298 -17.99 -3.94 -21.75
N MET A 299 -17.06 -4.09 -20.80
CA MET A 299 -16.51 -2.97 -20.03
C MET A 299 -15.63 -2.09 -20.92
N LEU A 300 -14.85 -2.71 -21.81
CA LEU A 300 -14.05 -1.99 -22.80
C LEU A 300 -14.94 -1.23 -23.78
N GLU A 301 -16.07 -1.79 -24.22
CA GLU A 301 -17.06 -1.08 -25.03
C GLU A 301 -17.61 0.17 -24.33
N VAL A 302 -17.82 0.11 -23.02
CA VAL A 302 -18.23 1.27 -22.22
C VAL A 302 -17.13 2.33 -22.12
N LEU A 303 -15.87 1.93 -21.95
CA LEU A 303 -14.74 2.84 -21.78
C LEU A 303 -14.25 3.47 -23.09
N ARG A 304 -14.33 2.75 -24.21
CA ARG A 304 -13.76 3.15 -25.50
C ARG A 304 -14.19 4.55 -25.96
N PRO A 305 -15.47 4.95 -25.90
CA PRO A 305 -15.86 6.32 -26.28
C PRO A 305 -15.23 7.41 -25.41
N TRP A 306 -14.96 7.12 -24.14
CA TRP A 306 -14.30 8.06 -23.23
C TRP A 306 -12.79 8.13 -23.45
N MET A 307 -12.17 7.01 -23.84
CA MET A 307 -10.78 6.97 -24.27
C MET A 307 -10.58 7.78 -25.56
N GLU A 308 -11.44 7.58 -26.56
CA GLU A 308 -11.41 8.31 -27.84
C GLU A 308 -11.60 9.83 -27.65
N LYS A 309 -12.43 10.23 -26.68
CA LYS A 309 -12.61 11.64 -26.30
C LYS A 309 -11.47 12.20 -25.44
N GLY A 310 -10.51 11.38 -25.02
CA GLY A 310 -9.37 11.79 -24.18
C GLY A 310 -9.68 11.95 -22.69
N PHE A 311 -10.86 11.53 -22.23
CA PHE A 311 -11.22 11.56 -20.81
C PHE A 311 -10.62 10.40 -20.03
N VAL A 312 -10.42 9.23 -20.66
CA VAL A 312 -9.97 8.02 -19.97
C VAL A 312 -8.61 7.55 -20.49
N THR A 313 -7.72 7.21 -19.58
CA THR A 313 -6.57 6.32 -19.82
C THR A 313 -6.84 4.98 -19.16
N LEU A 314 -6.81 3.90 -19.92
CA LEU A 314 -6.87 2.54 -19.40
C LEU A 314 -5.46 1.95 -19.31
N GLN A 315 -5.07 1.47 -18.13
CA GLN A 315 -3.81 0.78 -17.89
C GLN A 315 -4.06 -0.68 -17.58
N ASP A 316 -3.50 -1.57 -18.38
CA ASP A 316 -3.43 -2.99 -18.04
C ASP A 316 -2.33 -3.20 -17.01
N ILE A 317 -2.73 -3.62 -15.81
CA ILE A 317 -1.80 -3.90 -14.72
C ILE A 317 -1.81 -5.37 -14.32
N ARG A 318 -2.47 -6.28 -15.05
CA ARG A 318 -2.72 -7.68 -14.64
C ARG A 318 -1.49 -8.45 -14.19
N GLU A 319 -0.31 -8.12 -14.74
CA GLU A 319 0.96 -8.74 -14.35
C GLU A 319 1.31 -8.56 -12.86
N GLN A 320 0.78 -7.53 -12.20
CA GLN A 320 0.96 -7.33 -10.76
C GLN A 320 0.39 -8.47 -9.91
N GLU A 321 -0.62 -9.20 -10.40
CA GLU A 321 -1.32 -10.26 -9.64
C GLU A 321 -0.41 -11.41 -9.22
N ARG A 322 0.72 -11.61 -9.91
CA ARG A 322 1.72 -12.62 -9.50
C ARG A 322 2.46 -12.25 -8.22
N PHE A 323 2.35 -11.00 -7.76
CA PHE A 323 2.96 -10.52 -6.54
C PHE A 323 1.90 -10.33 -5.46
N ASP A 324 1.84 -11.27 -4.50
CA ASP A 324 0.86 -11.25 -3.42
C ASP A 324 1.07 -10.07 -2.47
N GLY A 325 0.34 -8.99 -2.72
CA GLY A 325 0.21 -7.82 -1.88
C GLY A 325 -1.23 -7.60 -1.43
N TYR A 326 -1.51 -6.43 -0.84
CA TYR A 326 -2.84 -6.13 -0.35
C TYR A 326 -3.78 -5.70 -1.48
N TYR A 327 -4.94 -6.36 -1.56
CA TYR A 327 -6.10 -5.96 -2.37
C TYR A 327 -5.71 -5.57 -3.80
N HIS A 328 -5.23 -6.54 -4.59
CA HIS A 328 -4.78 -6.34 -5.97
C HIS A 328 -3.74 -5.20 -6.10
N ASN A 329 -2.83 -5.14 -5.12
CA ASN A 329 -1.79 -4.12 -4.98
C ASN A 329 -2.30 -2.66 -5.05
N GLN A 330 -3.52 -2.38 -4.58
CA GLN A 330 -4.15 -1.06 -4.69
C GLN A 330 -3.25 0.10 -4.23
N PHE A 331 -2.51 -0.08 -3.13
CA PHE A 331 -1.67 0.97 -2.57
C PHE A 331 -0.49 1.30 -3.49
N MET A 332 0.05 0.31 -4.22
CA MET A 332 1.08 0.52 -5.22
C MET A 332 0.50 1.30 -6.40
N VAL A 333 -0.67 0.87 -6.88
CA VAL A 333 -1.34 1.43 -8.06
C VAL A 333 -1.74 2.90 -7.85
N VAL A 334 -2.35 3.24 -6.72
CA VAL A 334 -2.74 4.63 -6.45
C VAL A 334 -1.54 5.55 -6.22
N ASN A 335 -0.44 5.04 -5.61
CA ASN A 335 0.79 5.81 -5.47
C ASN A 335 1.51 6.01 -6.81
N ASP A 336 1.51 5.00 -7.68
CA ASP A 336 2.02 5.11 -9.05
C ASP A 336 1.28 6.23 -9.80
N CYS A 337 -0.05 6.18 -9.77
CA CYS A 337 -0.90 7.18 -10.42
C CYS A 337 -0.68 8.59 -9.83
N LEU A 338 -0.58 8.72 -8.50
CA LEU A 338 -0.22 9.98 -7.84
C LEU A 338 1.09 10.54 -8.39
N HIS A 339 2.16 9.77 -8.35
CA HIS A 339 3.48 10.25 -8.73
C HIS A 339 3.61 10.53 -10.22
N ARG A 340 2.90 9.76 -11.07
CA ARG A 340 2.83 9.95 -12.51
C ARG A 340 2.13 11.25 -12.90
N TYR A 341 1.01 11.58 -12.23
CA TYR A 341 0.10 12.63 -12.69
C TYR A 341 0.03 13.87 -11.80
N LYS A 342 0.74 13.94 -10.66
CA LYS A 342 0.65 15.07 -9.71
C LYS A 342 0.93 16.47 -10.28
N PHE A 343 1.67 16.57 -11.39
CA PHE A 343 1.91 17.86 -12.06
C PHE A 343 0.97 18.12 -13.25
N MET A 344 0.13 17.15 -13.59
CA MET A 344 -0.82 17.25 -14.71
C MET A 344 -2.20 17.72 -14.26
N ALA A 345 -2.52 17.70 -12.97
CA ALA A 345 -3.83 18.06 -12.44
C ALA A 345 -3.74 19.09 -11.30
N LYS A 346 -4.74 19.97 -11.18
CA LYS A 346 -4.88 20.87 -10.02
C LYS A 346 -5.31 20.10 -8.77
N TRP A 347 -6.28 19.19 -8.92
CA TRP A 347 -6.75 18.30 -7.84
C TRP A 347 -6.80 16.86 -8.34
N MET A 348 -6.40 15.93 -7.47
CA MET A 348 -6.47 14.50 -7.72
C MET A 348 -7.42 13.84 -6.74
N PHE A 349 -8.25 12.93 -7.22
CA PHE A 349 -9.25 12.21 -6.43
C PHE A 349 -8.95 10.72 -6.42
N PHE A 350 -9.14 10.11 -5.24
CA PHE A 350 -8.95 8.69 -4.98
C PHE A 350 -10.21 8.18 -4.26
N PHE A 351 -11.04 7.45 -4.99
CA PHE A 351 -12.30 6.85 -4.51
C PHE A 351 -12.68 5.69 -5.45
N ASP A 352 -13.60 4.84 -5.04
CA ASP A 352 -13.91 3.63 -5.80
C ASP A 352 -15.00 3.86 -6.88
N VAL A 353 -15.05 2.98 -7.88
CA VAL A 353 -15.97 3.11 -9.03
C VAL A 353 -17.45 2.79 -8.69
N ASP A 354 -17.71 2.39 -7.46
CA ASP A 354 -19.05 2.22 -6.88
C ASP A 354 -19.45 3.39 -5.96
N GLU A 355 -18.59 4.40 -5.78
CA GLU A 355 -18.85 5.60 -4.99
C GLU A 355 -19.16 6.82 -5.87
N TYR A 356 -20.00 7.73 -5.35
CA TYR A 356 -20.39 8.95 -6.06
C TYR A 356 -20.09 10.19 -5.23
N ILE A 357 -19.41 11.17 -5.84
CA ILE A 357 -19.21 12.47 -5.21
C ILE A 357 -20.48 13.29 -5.32
N TYR A 358 -21.08 13.64 -4.18
CA TYR A 358 -22.22 14.54 -4.10
C TYR A 358 -21.78 15.96 -3.72
N VAL A 359 -22.27 16.95 -4.46
CA VAL A 359 -22.10 18.37 -4.13
C VAL A 359 -23.48 18.99 -3.92
N PRO A 360 -23.74 19.66 -2.77
CA PRO A 360 -25.04 20.28 -2.52
C PRO A 360 -25.44 21.29 -3.60
N PRO A 361 -26.74 21.40 -3.96
CA PRO A 361 -27.20 22.19 -5.12
C PRO A 361 -26.82 23.69 -5.11
N LYS A 362 -26.52 24.26 -3.95
CA LYS A 362 -26.10 25.67 -3.79
C LYS A 362 -24.60 25.88 -4.02
N SER A 363 -23.85 24.83 -4.33
CA SER A 363 -22.41 24.85 -4.55
C SER A 363 -22.06 24.08 -5.82
N THR A 364 -20.80 24.18 -6.23
CA THR A 364 -20.20 23.43 -7.33
C THR A 364 -18.92 22.79 -6.83
N ILE A 365 -18.45 21.73 -7.50
CA ILE A 365 -17.17 21.11 -7.15
C ILE A 365 -16.03 22.15 -7.19
N LYS A 366 -16.10 23.10 -8.14
CA LYS A 366 -15.15 24.20 -8.26
C LYS A 366 -15.15 25.12 -7.05
N THR A 367 -16.32 25.59 -6.61
CA THR A 367 -16.41 26.48 -5.45
C THR A 367 -15.95 25.82 -4.16
N VAL A 368 -16.24 24.52 -3.99
CA VAL A 368 -15.72 23.73 -2.85
C VAL A 368 -14.19 23.65 -2.91
N LEU A 369 -13.63 23.22 -4.03
CA LEU A 369 -12.19 23.02 -4.13
C LEU A 369 -11.37 24.32 -4.14
N ASP A 370 -11.92 25.42 -4.67
CA ASP A 370 -11.28 26.73 -4.57
C ASP A 370 -11.24 27.22 -3.12
N SER A 371 -12.23 26.88 -2.28
CA SER A 371 -12.19 27.19 -0.85
C SER A 371 -11.11 26.41 -0.09
N LEU A 372 -10.64 25.31 -0.67
CA LEU A 372 -9.60 24.43 -0.11
C LEU A 372 -8.21 24.70 -0.70
N SER A 373 -8.02 25.76 -1.49
CA SER A 373 -6.76 26.00 -2.23
C SER A 373 -5.50 26.12 -1.36
N ASN A 374 -5.66 26.41 -0.07
CA ASN A 374 -4.56 26.52 0.89
C ASN A 374 -4.15 25.17 1.49
N TYR A 375 -4.85 24.09 1.17
CA TYR A 375 -4.57 22.73 1.64
C TYR A 375 -3.98 21.88 0.52
N SER A 376 -3.06 20.98 0.87
CA SER A 376 -2.50 20.01 -0.06
C SER A 376 -3.33 18.73 -0.18
N GLN A 377 -4.24 18.50 0.77
CA GLN A 377 -5.12 17.33 0.82
C GLN A 377 -6.40 17.64 1.61
N PHE A 378 -7.45 16.90 1.32
CA PHE A 378 -8.69 16.86 2.09
C PHE A 378 -9.27 15.44 2.02
N THR A 379 -10.17 15.11 2.93
CA THR A 379 -10.94 13.87 2.91
C THR A 379 -12.41 14.19 2.68
N ILE A 380 -13.11 13.29 1.99
CA ILE A 380 -14.55 13.39 1.77
C ILE A 380 -15.21 12.45 2.77
N GLU A 381 -16.24 12.92 3.45
CA GLU A 381 -17.03 12.08 4.34
C GLU A 381 -17.83 11.07 3.51
N GLN A 382 -17.65 9.78 3.82
CA GLN A 382 -18.39 8.70 3.19
C GLN A 382 -19.78 8.58 3.83
N MET A 383 -20.82 8.75 3.02
CA MET A 383 -22.19 8.46 3.43
C MET A 383 -22.68 7.19 2.72
N PRO A 384 -22.92 6.08 3.44
CA PRO A 384 -23.38 4.86 2.81
C PRO A 384 -24.77 5.06 2.21
N MET A 385 -24.91 4.75 0.93
CA MET A 385 -26.22 4.79 0.27
C MET A 385 -27.06 3.60 0.78
N SER A 386 -28.20 3.90 1.41
CA SER A 386 -29.09 2.87 1.91
C SER A 386 -29.68 2.07 0.74
N SER A 387 -29.49 0.75 0.75
CA SER A 387 -30.12 -0.16 -0.21
C SER A 387 -31.64 -0.14 -0.14
N LYS A 388 -32.23 0.42 0.93
CA LYS A 388 -33.68 0.65 1.07
C LYS A 388 -34.21 1.78 0.18
N LEU A 389 -33.32 2.62 -0.36
CA LEU A 389 -33.66 3.68 -1.31
C LEU A 389 -33.64 3.19 -2.76
N CYS A 390 -33.12 1.98 -3.00
CA CYS A 390 -33.16 1.35 -4.32
C CYS A 390 -34.57 0.82 -4.60
N LEU A 391 -35.18 1.26 -5.70
CA LEU A 391 -36.46 0.73 -6.15
C LEU A 391 -36.25 -0.69 -6.70
N TYR A 392 -37.06 -1.64 -6.22
CA TYR A 392 -37.01 -3.05 -6.68
C TYR A 392 -37.61 -3.23 -8.08
N GLU A 393 -38.50 -2.32 -8.48
CA GLU A 393 -39.13 -2.30 -9.80
C GLU A 393 -38.89 -0.93 -10.46
N PRO A 394 -38.53 -0.88 -11.76
CA PRO A 394 -38.43 0.38 -12.49
C PRO A 394 -39.78 1.10 -12.45
N ALA A 395 -39.79 2.34 -11.96
CA ALA A 395 -40.98 3.14 -11.88
C ALA A 395 -41.49 3.48 -13.29
N GLY A 396 -42.45 2.67 -13.78
CA GLY A 396 -43.23 2.95 -14.98
C GLY A 396 -42.50 2.67 -16.29
N ARG A 397 -43.22 2.04 -17.21
CA ARG A 397 -42.89 1.74 -18.61
C ARG A 397 -42.05 2.84 -19.29
N THR A 398 -40.73 2.76 -19.12
CA THR A 398 -39.75 3.39 -19.99
C THR A 398 -38.69 2.34 -20.24
N TYR A 399 -38.54 1.98 -21.52
CA TYR A 399 -37.42 1.16 -21.95
C TYR A 399 -36.15 1.99 -21.73
N ARG A 400 -35.38 1.57 -20.73
CA ARG A 400 -34.15 2.15 -20.14
C ARG A 400 -34.39 2.75 -18.75
N TYR A 401 -33.52 2.34 -17.82
CA TYR A 401 -33.17 2.95 -16.53
C TYR A 401 -33.81 2.40 -15.25
N ILE A 402 -32.95 2.01 -14.31
CA ILE A 402 -33.15 2.10 -12.86
C ILE A 402 -32.05 3.05 -12.37
N PRO A 403 -32.32 4.34 -12.14
CA PRO A 403 -31.44 5.17 -11.34
C PRO A 403 -31.73 4.90 -9.86
N CYS A 404 -30.69 4.71 -9.05
CA CYS A 404 -30.81 5.02 -7.62
C CYS A 404 -31.12 6.51 -7.54
N VAL A 405 -32.35 6.86 -7.17
CA VAL A 405 -32.75 8.26 -7.01
C VAL A 405 -31.98 8.80 -5.82
N LEU A 406 -30.97 9.64 -6.07
CA LEU A 406 -30.44 10.52 -5.03
C LEU A 406 -31.64 11.33 -4.51
N PRO A 407 -31.99 11.24 -3.21
CA PRO A 407 -33.11 11.98 -2.69
C PRO A 407 -32.89 13.46 -2.98
N SER A 408 -33.82 14.06 -3.71
CA SER A 408 -33.99 15.50 -3.73
C SER A 408 -34.14 15.94 -2.27
N ALA A 409 -33.12 16.62 -1.76
CA ALA A 409 -33.04 17.36 -0.50
C ALA A 409 -34.21 17.16 0.48
N LEU A 410 -33.97 16.54 1.64
CA LEU A 410 -34.52 16.92 2.95
C LEU A 410 -34.12 15.89 4.03
N ASP A 411 -33.63 16.42 5.15
CA ASP A 411 -33.76 15.90 6.51
C ASP A 411 -33.16 14.52 6.85
N CYS A 412 -31.85 14.49 7.13
CA CYS A 412 -31.33 13.63 8.19
C CYS A 412 -30.37 14.45 9.05
N PHE A 413 -30.89 14.91 10.17
CA PHE A 413 -30.16 15.53 11.27
C PHE A 413 -29.09 14.58 11.81
N PHE A 414 -27.97 15.18 12.22
CA PHE A 414 -26.97 14.60 13.11
C PHE A 414 -27.60 13.85 14.30
N SER A 415 -27.01 12.70 14.64
CA SER A 415 -26.74 12.35 16.03
C SER A 415 -25.48 11.52 16.15
#